data_AF-A0A6B2TJ41-F1
#
_entry.id   AF-A0A6B2TJ41-F1
#
_cell.length_a   1.000
_cell.length_b   1.000
_cell.length_c   1.000
_cell.angle_alpha   90.00
_cell.angle_beta   90.00
_cell.angle_gamma   90.00
#
_symmetry.space_group_name_H-M   'P 1'
#
loop_
_entity.id
_entity.type
_entity.pdbx_description
1 polymer ?
#
loop_
_entity_poly.entity_id
_entity_poly.type
_entity_poly.pdbx_seq_one_letter_code
_entity_poly.pdbx_strand_id
1 'polypeptide(L)'
;DQLARYGEAGETAVDLLAAQSAGDGAAAWRGSRALTRLQKQLKQSGVTVGEGVLDPFLARTQRAYAAWAGTDSERASHGGTAAFPHDRTLAAVTALTDPGTEGAVEAHVPGEGWRRIGALARSGFTELDLTGKHEGLRADAIRATVAVGSDRSVRHLVPWFADTPDARLSVSRTEADAEIGGGPLRISAKLRSLRPGDVTGALRAKAPRGIEVKVPGTPTSVVRGTEVGVPVEITVPAGTRPGTYDIPVTFATSGASGASGGETRTLSVRAFPRTAGPDLARGAKTSSSGDETKDFPASAAVDGDPKTRWSS
;
A
#
# COMPACT_ATOMS: atom_id res chain seq x y z
N ASP A 1 38.10 -3.47 8.67
CA ASP A 1 37.22 -3.94 9.74
C ASP A 1 35.78 -3.95 9.22
N GLN A 2 35.10 -5.10 9.29
CA GLN A 2 33.73 -5.29 8.80
C GLN A 2 32.69 -4.69 9.76
N LEU A 3 32.97 -4.69 11.06
CA LEU A 3 32.06 -4.16 12.07
C LEU A 3 31.91 -2.65 11.90
N ALA A 4 33.02 -1.94 11.66
CA ALA A 4 33.02 -0.51 11.36
C ALA A 4 32.16 -0.17 10.12
N ARG A 5 32.20 -0.99 9.07
CA ARG A 5 31.39 -0.78 7.85
C ARG A 5 29.90 -0.98 8.10
N TYR A 6 29.53 -1.95 8.93
CA TYR A 6 28.13 -2.14 9.35
C TYR A 6 27.65 -0.97 10.23
N GLY A 7 28.52 -0.45 11.11
CA GLY A 7 28.25 0.76 11.88
C GLY A 7 27.95 1.96 10.97
N GLU A 8 28.85 2.26 10.02
CA GLU A 8 28.67 3.35 9.05
C GLU A 8 27.39 3.17 8.21
N ALA A 9 27.09 1.94 7.78
CA ALA A 9 25.87 1.66 7.03
C ALA A 9 24.60 1.86 7.87
N GLY A 10 24.64 1.47 9.15
CA GLY A 10 23.56 1.68 10.11
C GLY A 10 23.29 3.17 10.35
N GLU A 11 24.33 3.95 10.62
CA GLU A 11 24.23 5.41 10.80
C GLU A 11 23.69 6.08 9.54
N THR A 12 24.26 5.76 8.37
CA THR A 12 23.79 6.28 7.07
C THR A 12 22.31 5.95 6.83
N ALA A 13 21.86 4.77 7.24
CA ALA A 13 20.47 4.36 7.11
C ALA A 13 19.53 5.16 8.04
N VAL A 14 19.96 5.46 9.27
CA VAL A 14 19.19 6.30 10.20
C VAL A 14 19.11 7.74 9.70
N ASP A 15 20.23 8.32 9.25
CA ASP A 15 20.28 9.66 8.68
C ASP A 15 19.39 9.81 7.45
N LEU A 16 19.35 8.77 6.60
CA LEU A 16 18.45 8.70 5.46
C LEU A 16 16.97 8.75 5.89
N LEU A 17 16.59 7.98 6.90
CA LEU A 17 15.20 7.99 7.42
C LEU A 17 14.85 9.34 8.06
N ALA A 18 15.79 9.94 8.80
CA ALA A 18 15.61 11.27 9.38
C ALA A 18 15.42 12.34 8.29
N ALA A 19 16.22 12.31 7.22
CA ALA A 19 16.08 13.20 6.07
C ALA A 19 14.72 13.04 5.37
N GLN A 20 14.23 11.80 5.20
CA GLN A 20 12.88 11.54 4.66
C GLN A 20 11.78 12.15 5.53
N SER A 21 11.89 11.95 6.85
CA SER A 21 10.95 12.49 7.84
C SER A 21 10.94 14.02 7.85
N ALA A 22 12.09 14.66 7.57
CA ALA A 22 12.22 16.10 7.48
C ALA A 22 11.84 16.68 6.10
N GLY A 23 11.55 15.83 5.11
CA GLY A 23 11.32 16.26 3.72
C GLY A 23 12.59 16.74 2.99
N ASP A 24 13.79 16.48 3.53
CA ASP A 24 15.05 16.87 2.90
C ASP A 24 15.45 15.86 1.82
N GLY A 25 14.91 16.06 0.62
CA GLY A 25 15.21 15.20 -0.52
C GLY A 25 16.68 15.20 -0.94
N ALA A 26 17.42 16.29 -0.70
CA ALA A 26 18.84 16.38 -1.03
C ALA A 26 19.68 15.50 -0.10
N ALA A 27 19.45 15.57 1.20
CA ALA A 27 20.09 14.70 2.18
C ALA A 27 19.66 13.24 1.99
N ALA A 28 18.36 12.99 1.76
CA ALA A 28 17.85 11.63 1.53
C ALA A 28 18.47 11.00 0.27
N TRP A 29 18.59 11.74 -0.82
CA TRP A 29 19.24 11.22 -2.04
C TRP A 29 20.72 10.90 -1.82
N ARG A 30 21.44 11.78 -1.12
CA ARG A 30 22.84 11.54 -0.75
C ARG A 30 22.98 10.28 0.11
N GLY A 31 22.14 10.13 1.12
CA GLY A 31 22.10 8.98 2.03
C GLY A 31 21.81 7.67 1.29
N SER A 32 20.83 7.64 0.39
CA SER A 32 20.50 6.43 -0.39
C SER A 32 21.66 5.99 -1.30
N ARG A 33 22.35 6.94 -1.95
CA ARG A 33 23.54 6.61 -2.76
C ARG A 33 24.68 6.07 -1.91
N ALA A 34 24.95 6.70 -0.77
CA ALA A 34 25.97 6.26 0.18
C ALA A 34 25.67 4.84 0.71
N LEU A 35 24.43 4.60 1.14
CA LEU A 35 23.97 3.30 1.62
C LEU A 35 24.06 2.22 0.54
N THR A 36 23.72 2.54 -0.72
CA THR A 36 23.87 1.59 -1.85
C THR A 36 25.33 1.17 -2.03
N ARG A 37 26.27 2.12 -1.93
CA ARG A 37 27.71 1.84 -2.02
C ARG A 37 28.18 0.98 -0.85
N LEU A 38 27.77 1.31 0.38
CA LEU A 38 28.13 0.55 1.57
C LEU A 38 27.59 -0.89 1.50
N GLN A 39 26.33 -1.08 1.10
CA GLN A 39 25.75 -2.41 0.88
C GLN A 39 26.52 -3.24 -0.14
N LYS A 40 27.02 -2.63 -1.23
CA LYS A 40 27.87 -3.33 -2.20
C LYS A 40 29.20 -3.77 -1.57
N GLN A 41 29.82 -2.91 -0.76
CA GLN A 41 31.08 -3.21 -0.06
C GLN A 41 30.91 -4.29 1.02
N LEU A 42 29.78 -4.30 1.74
CA LEU A 42 29.45 -5.32 2.73
C LEU A 42 29.27 -6.70 2.08
N LYS A 43 28.62 -6.76 0.92
CA LYS A 43 28.46 -8.01 0.15
C LYS A 43 29.79 -8.58 -0.35
N GLN A 44 30.77 -7.73 -0.64
CA GLN A 44 32.07 -8.16 -1.17
C GLN A 44 32.95 -8.87 -0.13
N SER A 45 32.76 -8.61 1.17
CA SER A 45 33.57 -9.25 2.22
C SER A 45 33.03 -10.59 2.68
N GLY A 46 31.76 -10.92 2.39
CA GLY A 46 31.13 -12.20 2.72
C GLY A 46 30.86 -12.46 4.20
N VAL A 47 31.23 -11.54 5.10
CA VAL A 47 31.02 -11.65 6.55
C VAL A 47 29.83 -10.81 6.98
N THR A 48 28.81 -11.46 7.53
CA THR A 48 27.61 -10.80 8.05
C THR A 48 27.77 -10.50 9.54
N VAL A 49 27.37 -9.30 9.96
CA VAL A 49 27.26 -8.92 11.38
C VAL A 49 25.79 -8.72 11.70
N GLY A 50 25.32 -9.27 12.82
CA GLY A 50 23.90 -9.16 13.21
C GLY A 50 22.97 -9.82 12.19
N GLU A 51 23.20 -11.10 11.92
CA GLU A 51 22.42 -11.89 10.97
C GLU A 51 20.92 -11.76 11.23
N GLY A 52 20.14 -11.55 10.16
CA GLY A 52 18.69 -11.36 10.26
C GLY A 52 18.23 -9.99 10.77
N VAL A 53 19.15 -9.10 11.18
CA VAL A 53 18.81 -7.77 11.71
C VAL A 53 19.34 -6.66 10.81
N LEU A 54 20.66 -6.56 10.64
CA LEU A 54 21.27 -5.41 9.98
C LEU A 54 20.99 -5.39 8.48
N ASP A 55 21.28 -6.47 7.75
CA ASP A 55 21.02 -6.50 6.31
C ASP A 55 19.52 -6.28 5.97
N PRO A 56 18.56 -6.92 6.69
CA PRO A 56 17.15 -6.62 6.50
C PRO A 56 16.76 -5.17 6.80
N PHE A 57 17.34 -4.56 7.84
CA PHE A 57 17.13 -3.15 8.16
C PHE A 57 17.64 -2.25 7.02
N LEU A 58 18.89 -2.41 6.57
CA LEU A 58 19.47 -1.62 5.49
C LEU A 58 18.68 -1.78 4.18
N ALA A 59 18.23 -3.00 3.88
CA ALA A 59 17.40 -3.28 2.71
C ALA A 59 16.01 -2.64 2.84
N ARG A 60 15.40 -2.66 4.03
CA ARG A 60 14.12 -1.99 4.29
C ARG A 60 14.24 -0.48 4.16
N THR A 61 15.33 0.12 4.63
CA THR A 61 15.59 1.55 4.49
C THR A 61 15.70 1.97 3.01
N GLN A 62 16.39 1.19 2.17
CA GLN A 62 16.42 1.47 0.73
C GLN A 62 15.05 1.34 0.06
N ARG A 63 14.25 0.33 0.45
CA ARG A 63 12.87 0.19 -0.04
C ARG A 63 12.00 1.37 0.38
N ALA A 64 12.14 1.83 1.62
CA ALA A 64 11.44 3.02 2.10
C ALA A 64 11.83 4.26 1.29
N TYR A 65 13.12 4.44 0.99
CA TYR A 65 13.56 5.53 0.10
C TYR A 65 13.00 5.41 -1.31
N ALA A 66 13.02 4.22 -1.90
CA ALA A 66 12.48 4.01 -3.24
C ALA A 66 10.98 4.34 -3.30
N ALA A 67 10.22 3.94 -2.27
CA ALA A 67 8.82 4.29 -2.14
C ALA A 67 8.59 5.80 -1.93
N TRP A 68 9.45 6.46 -1.16
CA TRP A 68 9.41 7.89 -0.88
C TRP A 68 9.75 8.73 -2.12
N ALA A 69 10.79 8.36 -2.86
CA ALA A 69 11.19 9.00 -4.11
C ALA A 69 10.29 8.61 -5.31
N GLY A 70 9.45 7.58 -5.13
CA GLY A 70 8.56 7.04 -6.16
C GLY A 70 9.28 6.22 -7.25
N THR A 71 10.54 5.83 -7.02
CA THR A 71 11.34 5.05 -7.98
C THR A 71 10.94 3.58 -8.05
N ASP A 72 10.12 3.10 -7.11
CA ASP A 72 9.50 1.76 -7.15
C ASP A 72 8.22 1.71 -7.99
N SER A 73 7.78 2.86 -8.52
CA SER A 73 6.66 2.94 -9.45
C SER A 73 7.06 2.40 -10.82
N GLU A 74 6.20 1.61 -11.45
CA GLU A 74 6.36 1.14 -12.84
C GLU A 74 6.50 2.30 -13.84
N ARG A 75 6.07 3.51 -13.46
CA ARG A 75 6.12 4.71 -14.30
C ARG A 75 7.39 5.55 -14.09
N ALA A 76 8.24 5.17 -13.13
CA ALA A 76 9.55 5.79 -12.97
C ALA A 76 10.48 5.32 -14.10
N SER A 77 11.13 6.24 -14.79
CA SER A 77 12.16 5.88 -15.76
C SER A 77 13.48 5.60 -15.05
N HIS A 78 14.23 4.65 -15.63
CA HIS A 78 15.67 4.59 -15.44
C HIS A 78 16.29 5.43 -16.55
N GLY A 79 16.98 6.52 -16.20
CA GLY A 79 17.52 7.48 -17.16
C GLY A 79 16.67 8.74 -17.34
N GLY A 80 17.03 9.53 -18.35
CA GLY A 80 16.59 10.92 -18.52
C GLY A 80 15.30 11.15 -19.31
N THR A 81 14.49 10.13 -19.61
CA THR A 81 13.21 10.30 -20.30
C THR A 81 12.21 9.25 -19.84
N ALA A 82 10.96 9.67 -19.58
CA ALA A 82 9.83 8.80 -19.28
C ALA A 82 8.66 9.16 -20.22
N ALA A 83 8.15 8.18 -20.97
CA ALA A 83 6.99 8.35 -21.84
C ALA A 83 5.79 7.59 -21.25
N PHE A 84 4.59 8.09 -21.53
CA PHE A 84 3.32 7.58 -21.02
C PHE A 84 2.46 7.07 -22.19
N PRO A 85 1.60 6.05 -21.98
CA PRO A 85 0.75 5.52 -23.06
C PRO A 85 -0.27 6.52 -23.62
N HIS A 86 -0.62 7.54 -22.85
CA HIS A 86 -1.57 8.59 -23.18
C HIS A 86 -1.23 9.83 -22.34
N ASP A 87 -1.74 11.00 -22.72
CA ASP A 87 -1.51 12.24 -22.01
C ASP A 87 -2.14 12.22 -20.60
N ARG A 88 -1.38 12.68 -19.61
CA ARG A 88 -1.77 12.64 -18.20
C ARG A 88 -1.58 14.01 -17.57
N THR A 89 -2.46 14.35 -16.64
CA THR A 89 -2.27 15.56 -15.84
C THR A 89 -1.16 15.31 -14.80
N LEU A 90 -0.09 16.10 -14.84
CA LEU A 90 1.01 15.99 -13.89
C LEU A 90 0.73 16.82 -12.63
N ALA A 91 0.94 16.22 -11.46
CA ALA A 91 0.97 16.91 -10.17
C ALA A 91 2.39 17.38 -9.82
N ALA A 92 3.39 16.58 -10.15
CA ALA A 92 4.79 16.90 -9.90
C ALA A 92 5.73 16.02 -10.73
N VAL A 93 7.02 16.39 -10.74
CA VAL A 93 8.11 15.54 -11.24
C VAL A 93 9.25 15.51 -10.24
N THR A 94 9.68 14.32 -9.84
CA THR A 94 10.92 14.13 -9.08
C THR A 94 12.03 13.67 -10.04
N ALA A 95 13.16 14.37 -10.04
CA ALA A 95 14.35 14.02 -10.80
C ALA A 95 15.51 13.71 -9.85
N LEU A 96 16.09 12.52 -10.02
CA LEU A 96 17.28 12.08 -9.30
C LEU A 96 18.45 12.03 -10.27
N THR A 97 19.48 12.83 -10.01
CA THR A 97 20.66 12.96 -10.87
C THR A 97 21.94 12.78 -10.06
N ASP A 98 23.07 12.58 -10.72
CA ASP A 98 24.35 12.73 -10.04
C ASP A 98 24.46 14.17 -9.48
N PRO A 99 24.94 14.36 -8.24
CA PRO A 99 25.13 15.71 -7.68
C PRO A 99 26.02 16.58 -8.59
N GLY A 100 25.64 17.85 -8.70
CA GLY A 100 26.25 18.82 -9.60
C GLY A 100 25.76 18.73 -11.06
N THR A 101 24.83 17.82 -11.39
CA THR A 101 24.21 17.84 -12.73
C THR A 101 23.48 19.16 -12.93
N GLU A 102 23.78 19.84 -14.04
CA GLU A 102 23.13 21.07 -14.45
C GLU A 102 22.28 20.82 -15.69
N GLY A 103 21.12 21.46 -15.74
CA GLY A 103 20.17 21.24 -16.83
C GLY A 103 18.73 21.61 -16.45
N ALA A 104 17.79 21.02 -17.17
CA ALA A 104 16.37 21.33 -17.03
C ALA A 104 15.51 20.07 -17.10
N VAL A 105 14.32 20.17 -16.53
CA VAL A 105 13.25 19.19 -16.75
C VAL A 105 12.25 19.80 -17.73
N GLU A 106 11.83 18.99 -18.68
CA GLU A 106 10.88 19.35 -19.72
C GLU A 106 9.74 18.33 -19.78
N ALA A 107 8.55 18.79 -20.14
CA ALA A 107 7.39 17.96 -20.42
C ALA A 107 7.03 18.08 -21.90
N HIS A 108 6.69 16.97 -22.54
CA HIS A 108 6.16 16.98 -23.89
C HIS A 108 4.65 17.16 -23.82
N VAL A 109 4.17 18.26 -24.41
CA VAL A 109 2.75 18.60 -24.50
C VAL A 109 2.29 18.27 -25.92
N PRO A 110 1.31 17.35 -26.09
CA PRO A 110 0.80 17.01 -27.41
C PRO A 110 0.40 18.26 -28.22
N GLY A 111 0.94 18.39 -29.44
CA GLY A 111 0.69 19.55 -30.32
C GLY A 111 1.58 20.78 -30.06
N GLU A 112 2.22 20.89 -28.89
CA GLU A 112 3.11 22.01 -28.54
C GLU A 112 4.60 21.60 -28.47
N GLY A 113 4.87 20.31 -28.31
CA GLY A 113 6.22 19.76 -28.20
C GLY A 113 6.81 19.88 -26.79
N TRP A 114 8.14 19.89 -26.69
CA TRP A 114 8.86 19.93 -25.42
C TRP A 114 8.85 21.34 -24.80
N ARG A 115 8.37 21.44 -23.56
CA ARG A 115 8.31 22.68 -22.79
C ARG A 115 9.07 22.52 -21.49
N ARG A 116 9.92 23.50 -21.18
CA ARG A 116 10.63 23.54 -19.89
C ARG A 116 9.67 23.79 -18.73
N ILE A 117 9.76 22.93 -17.71
CA ILE A 117 8.95 23.01 -16.49
C ILE A 117 9.78 23.31 -15.24
N GLY A 118 11.10 23.16 -15.29
CA GLY A 118 11.97 23.53 -14.17
C GLY A 118 13.46 23.36 -14.45
N ALA A 119 14.30 23.79 -13.51
CA ALA A 119 15.74 23.57 -13.53
C ALA A 119 16.09 22.36 -12.65
N LEU A 120 17.14 21.62 -13.03
CA LEU A 120 17.72 20.59 -12.16
C LEU A 120 18.47 21.26 -11.00
N ALA A 121 18.24 20.78 -9.78
CA ALA A 121 18.97 21.23 -8.61
C ALA A 121 20.36 20.57 -8.55
N ARG A 122 21.39 21.37 -8.26
CA ARG A 122 22.78 20.89 -8.15
C ARG A 122 22.99 19.89 -7.00
N SER A 123 22.05 19.78 -6.05
CA SER A 123 22.07 18.74 -5.02
C SER A 123 21.94 17.31 -5.60
N GLY A 124 21.41 17.19 -6.82
CA GLY A 124 21.06 15.92 -7.44
C GLY A 124 19.63 15.45 -7.12
N PHE A 125 18.89 16.16 -6.27
CA PHE A 125 17.48 15.91 -6.00
C PHE A 125 16.67 17.14 -6.42
N THR A 126 15.77 16.96 -7.38
CA THR A 126 14.84 18.01 -7.82
C THR A 126 13.43 17.51 -7.66
N GLU A 127 12.56 18.31 -7.05
CA GLU A 127 11.12 18.06 -7.01
C GLU A 127 10.39 19.30 -7.52
N LEU A 128 9.72 19.16 -8.66
CA LEU A 128 8.99 20.24 -9.29
C LEU A 128 7.51 20.04 -8.99
N ASP A 129 6.97 20.90 -8.13
CA ASP A 129 5.53 21.00 -7.91
C ASP A 129 4.88 21.69 -9.12
N LEU A 130 3.92 20.99 -9.73
CA LEU A 130 3.19 21.47 -10.90
C LEU A 130 1.76 21.86 -10.54
N THR A 131 1.39 21.89 -9.27
CA THR A 131 0.06 22.36 -8.82
C THR A 131 -0.06 23.89 -8.77
N GLY A 132 1.07 24.61 -8.87
CA GLY A 132 1.10 26.07 -8.96
C GLY A 132 1.23 26.59 -10.39
N LYS A 133 2.40 27.10 -10.77
CA LYS A 133 2.66 27.74 -12.07
C LYS A 133 2.26 26.89 -13.30
N HIS A 134 2.32 25.58 -13.16
CA HIS A 134 2.05 24.61 -14.23
C HIS A 134 0.77 23.79 -13.97
N GLU A 135 -0.18 24.35 -13.20
CA GLU A 135 -1.42 23.65 -12.85
C GLU A 135 -2.16 23.14 -14.10
N GLY A 136 -2.63 21.90 -14.02
CA GLY A 136 -3.37 21.26 -15.12
C GLY A 136 -2.51 20.85 -16.31
N LEU A 137 -1.17 20.94 -16.23
CA LEU A 137 -0.26 20.52 -17.31
C LEU A 137 -0.51 19.06 -17.70
N ARG A 138 -0.98 18.86 -18.93
CA ARG A 138 -1.14 17.54 -19.55
C ARG A 138 0.06 17.24 -20.43
N ALA A 139 0.70 16.10 -20.18
CA ALA A 139 1.88 15.66 -20.90
C ALA A 139 1.82 14.16 -21.18
N ASP A 140 2.39 13.73 -22.30
CA ASP A 140 2.57 12.32 -22.66
C ASP A 140 4.01 11.84 -22.43
N ALA A 141 4.94 12.74 -22.11
CA ALA A 141 6.30 12.39 -21.71
C ALA A 141 6.95 13.49 -20.85
N ILE A 142 7.97 13.11 -20.09
CA ILE A 142 8.90 14.01 -19.40
C ILE A 142 10.34 13.63 -19.75
N ARG A 143 11.24 14.61 -19.77
CA ARG A 143 12.67 14.38 -19.90
C ARG A 143 13.47 15.35 -19.05
N ALA A 144 14.71 14.96 -18.78
CA ALA A 144 15.71 15.85 -18.23
C ALA A 144 16.82 16.04 -19.26
N THR A 145 17.08 17.29 -19.59
CA THR A 145 18.19 17.71 -20.43
C THR A 145 19.36 18.07 -19.54
N VAL A 146 20.55 17.57 -19.86
CA VAL A 146 21.80 17.87 -19.13
C VAL A 146 22.68 18.76 -19.99
N ALA A 147 23.52 19.58 -19.35
CA ALA A 147 24.48 20.42 -20.06
C ALA A 147 25.37 19.59 -21.00
N VAL A 148 25.62 20.12 -22.20
CA VAL A 148 26.43 19.46 -23.24
C VAL A 148 27.83 19.17 -22.70
N GLY A 149 28.33 17.96 -22.95
CA GLY A 149 29.66 17.54 -22.49
C GLY A 149 29.73 17.09 -21.03
N SER A 150 28.61 17.02 -20.31
CA SER A 150 28.58 16.46 -18.96
C SER A 150 28.70 14.93 -18.97
N ASP A 151 29.56 14.39 -18.12
CA ASP A 151 29.64 12.96 -17.76
C ASP A 151 28.60 12.55 -16.71
N ARG A 152 27.88 13.53 -16.16
CA ARG A 152 26.87 13.32 -15.12
C ARG A 152 25.55 12.91 -15.73
N SER A 153 24.87 11.98 -15.07
CA SER A 153 23.68 11.33 -15.60
C SER A 153 22.44 11.62 -14.77
N VAL A 154 21.29 11.59 -15.45
CA VAL A 154 19.99 11.45 -14.81
C VAL A 154 19.83 9.97 -14.46
N ARG A 155 19.61 9.69 -13.17
CA ARG A 155 19.41 8.32 -12.67
C ARG A 155 17.96 7.92 -12.81
N HIS A 156 17.04 8.78 -12.37
CA HIS A 156 15.60 8.54 -12.42
C HIS A 156 14.82 9.81 -12.75
N LEU A 157 13.73 9.65 -13.50
CA LEU A 157 12.62 10.61 -13.56
C LEU A 157 11.35 9.93 -13.10
N VAL A 158 10.65 10.56 -12.17
CA VAL A 158 9.44 10.03 -11.54
C VAL A 158 8.30 11.02 -11.75
N PRO A 159 7.31 10.69 -12.59
CA PRO A 159 6.10 11.48 -12.72
C PRO A 159 5.11 11.19 -11.57
N TRP A 160 4.54 12.25 -11.00
CA TRP A 160 3.39 12.16 -10.10
C TRP A 160 2.17 12.71 -10.83
N PHE A 161 1.06 11.97 -10.82
CA PHE A 161 -0.11 12.31 -11.63
C PHE A 161 -1.24 12.90 -10.79
N ALA A 162 -1.86 13.98 -11.26
CA ALA A 162 -3.01 14.61 -10.63
C ALA A 162 -4.35 13.94 -11.01
N ASP A 163 -4.36 13.12 -12.05
CA ASP A 163 -5.55 12.41 -12.56
C ASP A 163 -5.74 11.00 -11.97
N THR A 164 -4.99 10.67 -10.91
CA THR A 164 -5.18 9.46 -10.09
C THR A 164 -5.60 9.85 -8.68
N PRO A 165 -6.15 8.92 -7.86
CA PRO A 165 -6.34 9.16 -6.43
C PRO A 165 -5.05 9.64 -5.75
N ASP A 166 -5.16 10.47 -4.71
CA ASP A 166 -4.01 10.98 -3.96
C ASP A 166 -3.31 9.89 -3.14
N ALA A 167 -4.05 8.86 -2.74
CA ALA A 167 -3.51 7.72 -2.02
C ALA A 167 -4.10 6.42 -2.56
N ARG A 168 -3.27 5.37 -2.57
CA ARG A 168 -3.70 4.01 -2.88
C ARG A 168 -4.38 3.39 -1.67
N LEU A 169 -5.57 2.83 -1.85
CA LEU A 169 -6.24 1.95 -0.89
C LEU A 169 -6.11 0.48 -1.32
N SER A 170 -5.56 -0.35 -0.44
CA SER A 170 -5.63 -1.80 -0.53
C SER A 170 -6.10 -2.40 0.79
N VAL A 171 -6.40 -3.69 0.81
CA VAL A 171 -6.89 -4.40 2.01
C VAL A 171 -6.05 -5.66 2.19
N SER A 172 -5.82 -6.06 3.44
CA SER A 172 -4.99 -7.25 3.74
C SER A 172 -5.57 -8.55 3.20
N ARG A 173 -6.89 -8.59 3.00
CA ARG A 173 -7.63 -9.63 2.30
C ARG A 173 -8.91 -9.02 1.73
N THR A 174 -9.37 -9.50 0.58
CA THR A 174 -10.64 -9.07 -0.03
C THR A 174 -11.81 -9.93 0.40
N GLU A 175 -11.55 -11.13 0.92
CA GLU A 175 -12.55 -12.09 1.37
C GLU A 175 -12.27 -12.54 2.80
N ALA A 176 -13.33 -12.76 3.57
CA ALA A 176 -13.22 -13.29 4.92
C ALA A 176 -14.49 -14.03 5.36
N ASP A 177 -14.31 -14.99 6.25
CA ASP A 177 -15.40 -15.71 6.90
C ASP A 177 -15.68 -15.09 8.27
N ALA A 178 -16.95 -14.96 8.62
CA ALA A 178 -17.38 -14.48 9.93
C ALA A 178 -18.56 -15.29 10.46
N GLU A 179 -18.44 -15.69 11.73
CA GLU A 179 -19.48 -16.41 12.44
C GLU A 179 -20.64 -15.47 12.80
N ILE A 180 -21.89 -15.88 12.51
CA ILE A 180 -23.09 -15.13 12.89
C ILE A 180 -23.22 -15.12 14.42
N GLY A 181 -23.26 -13.93 15.02
CA GLY A 181 -23.23 -13.73 16.47
C GLY A 181 -21.85 -13.95 17.10
N GLY A 182 -20.80 -14.02 16.28
CA GLY A 182 -19.40 -14.14 16.71
C GLY A 182 -18.77 -12.82 17.13
N GLY A 183 -17.47 -12.89 17.48
CA GLY A 183 -16.67 -11.70 17.77
C GLY A 183 -16.33 -10.88 16.52
N PRO A 184 -15.84 -9.64 16.69
CA PRO A 184 -15.50 -8.76 15.58
C PRO A 184 -14.30 -9.29 14.78
N LEU A 185 -14.46 -9.33 13.46
CA LEU A 185 -13.40 -9.59 12.50
C LEU A 185 -12.61 -8.31 12.21
N ARG A 186 -11.28 -8.36 12.32
CA ARG A 186 -10.39 -7.23 12.00
C ARG A 186 -9.68 -7.43 10.66
N ILE A 187 -9.89 -6.51 9.73
CA ILE A 187 -9.18 -6.42 8.45
C ILE A 187 -8.36 -5.12 8.46
N SER A 188 -7.16 -5.12 7.87
CA SER A 188 -6.32 -3.92 7.77
C SER A 188 -6.47 -3.32 6.38
N ALA A 189 -6.95 -2.08 6.31
CA ALA A 189 -6.88 -1.24 5.13
C ALA A 189 -5.48 -0.61 5.07
N LYS A 190 -4.77 -0.82 3.97
CA LYS A 190 -3.41 -0.35 3.73
C LYS A 190 -3.45 0.86 2.81
N LEU A 191 -2.92 1.97 3.29
CA LEU A 191 -2.89 3.25 2.61
C LEU A 191 -1.46 3.62 2.24
N ARG A 192 -1.26 4.13 1.02
CA ARG A 192 0.03 4.63 0.55
C ARG A 192 -0.15 5.92 -0.26
N SER A 193 0.62 6.96 0.03
CA SER A 193 0.59 8.21 -0.75
C SER A 193 1.03 7.98 -2.19
N LEU A 194 0.29 8.56 -3.14
CA LEU A 194 0.61 8.66 -4.56
C LEU A 194 0.95 10.11 -4.94
N ARG A 195 1.40 10.89 -3.95
CA ARG A 195 1.84 12.27 -4.08
C ARG A 195 3.29 12.40 -3.62
N PRO A 196 4.02 13.43 -4.08
CA PRO A 196 5.33 13.78 -3.56
C PRO A 196 5.25 14.41 -2.15
N GLY A 197 4.30 13.99 -1.33
CA GLY A 197 4.02 14.56 -0.02
C GLY A 197 3.04 13.72 0.76
N ASP A 198 2.82 14.14 2.00
CA ASP A 198 1.86 13.52 2.90
C ASP A 198 0.43 13.79 2.42
N VAL A 199 -0.43 12.78 2.58
CA VAL A 199 -1.83 12.87 2.17
C VAL A 199 -2.70 12.61 3.38
N THR A 200 -3.64 13.53 3.65
CA THR A 200 -4.64 13.34 4.72
C THR A 200 -5.99 12.99 4.12
N GLY A 201 -6.65 12.00 4.71
CA GLY A 201 -7.97 11.56 4.26
C GLY A 201 -8.72 10.80 5.34
N ALA A 202 -9.99 10.47 5.08
CA ALA A 202 -10.83 9.71 5.99
C ALA A 202 -11.18 8.35 5.36
N LEU A 203 -11.01 7.28 6.16
CA LEU A 203 -11.50 5.95 5.79
C LEU A 203 -12.99 5.87 6.13
N ARG A 204 -13.79 5.39 5.17
CA ARG A 204 -15.23 5.20 5.32
C ARG A 204 -15.59 3.80 4.85
N ALA A 205 -16.59 3.19 5.48
CA ALA A 205 -17.15 1.93 5.04
C ALA A 205 -18.67 2.02 4.94
N LYS A 206 -19.24 1.43 3.90
CA LYS A 206 -20.69 1.33 3.74
C LYS A 206 -21.14 -0.04 4.23
N ALA A 207 -21.68 -0.10 5.44
CA ALA A 207 -22.18 -1.33 6.03
C ALA A 207 -23.45 -1.81 5.30
N PRO A 208 -23.50 -3.07 4.81
CA PRO A 208 -24.71 -3.66 4.27
C PRO A 208 -25.73 -3.93 5.39
N ARG A 209 -27.00 -4.10 5.03
CA ARG A 209 -28.07 -4.36 6.02
C ARG A 209 -27.75 -5.62 6.83
N GLY A 210 -27.85 -5.50 8.15
CA GLY A 210 -27.59 -6.60 9.07
C GLY A 210 -26.12 -6.86 9.36
N ILE A 211 -25.18 -6.03 8.86
CA ILE A 211 -23.76 -6.10 9.20
C ILE A 211 -23.35 -4.79 9.85
N GLU A 212 -22.51 -4.86 10.88
CA GLU A 212 -21.91 -3.69 11.51
C GLU A 212 -20.47 -3.53 11.04
N VAL A 213 -20.08 -2.30 10.67
CA VAL A 213 -18.72 -1.99 10.25
C VAL A 213 -18.25 -0.75 10.99
N LYS A 214 -17.10 -0.85 11.65
CA LYS A 214 -16.45 0.25 12.35
C LYS A 214 -15.09 0.54 11.72
N VAL A 215 -14.83 1.81 11.47
CA VAL A 215 -13.54 2.35 11.02
C VAL A 215 -13.19 3.55 11.91
N PRO A 216 -11.90 3.91 12.03
CA PRO A 216 -11.50 5.13 12.72
C PRO A 216 -12.22 6.35 12.13
N GLY A 217 -12.91 7.12 12.99
CA GLY A 217 -13.67 8.31 12.58
C GLY A 217 -12.79 9.55 12.35
N THR A 218 -11.50 9.48 12.68
CA THR A 218 -10.56 10.58 12.53
C THR A 218 -9.82 10.52 11.19
N PRO A 219 -9.47 11.67 10.60
CA PRO A 219 -8.57 11.71 9.47
C PRO A 219 -7.27 10.95 9.76
N THR A 220 -6.80 10.20 8.76
CA THR A 220 -5.53 9.47 8.78
C THR A 220 -4.54 10.22 7.90
N SER A 221 -3.38 10.54 8.46
CA SER A 221 -2.23 11.02 7.67
C SER A 221 -1.47 9.84 7.09
N VAL A 222 -1.28 9.86 5.78
CA VAL A 222 -0.53 8.87 5.01
C VAL A 222 0.80 9.52 4.64
N VAL A 223 1.82 9.25 5.45
CA VAL A 223 3.15 9.83 5.28
C VAL A 223 3.78 9.34 3.97
N ARG A 224 4.39 10.25 3.22
CA ARG A 224 5.06 9.96 1.94
C ARG A 224 6.02 8.76 2.09
N GLY A 225 5.97 7.84 1.12
CA GLY A 225 6.86 6.67 1.09
C GLY A 225 6.59 5.59 2.13
N THR A 226 5.55 5.75 2.96
CA THR A 226 5.15 4.75 3.96
C THR A 226 3.85 4.05 3.58
N GLU A 227 3.62 2.89 4.19
CA GLU A 227 2.33 2.21 4.18
C GLU A 227 1.71 2.32 5.57
N VAL A 228 0.52 2.89 5.66
CA VAL A 228 -0.24 3.05 6.91
C VAL A 228 -1.37 2.03 6.95
N GLY A 229 -1.40 1.23 8.01
CA GLY A 229 -2.48 0.27 8.27
C GLY A 229 -3.59 0.89 9.12
N VAL A 230 -4.81 0.89 8.62
CA VAL A 230 -6.02 1.38 9.30
C VAL A 230 -6.97 0.20 9.54
N PRO A 231 -7.37 -0.07 10.80
CA PRO A 231 -8.25 -1.20 11.08
C PRO A 231 -9.68 -0.96 10.56
N VAL A 232 -10.27 -2.01 10.00
CA VAL A 232 -11.69 -2.13 9.67
C VAL A 232 -12.23 -3.29 10.51
N GLU A 233 -13.12 -2.98 11.45
CA GLU A 233 -13.78 -3.96 12.29
C GLU A 233 -15.16 -4.29 11.73
N ILE A 234 -15.42 -5.58 11.52
CA ILE A 234 -16.65 -6.09 10.95
C ILE A 234 -17.28 -7.05 11.94
N THR A 235 -18.54 -6.81 12.29
CA THR A 235 -19.31 -7.70 13.16
C THR A 235 -20.52 -8.21 12.38
N VAL A 236 -20.78 -9.51 12.50
CA VAL A 236 -21.99 -10.15 11.99
C VAL A 236 -22.91 -10.43 13.19
N PRO A 237 -23.91 -9.56 13.47
CA PRO A 237 -24.80 -9.72 14.61
C PRO A 237 -25.57 -11.04 14.58
N ALA A 238 -26.02 -11.49 15.75
CA ALA A 238 -26.92 -12.63 15.85
C ALA A 238 -28.23 -12.40 15.06
N GLY A 239 -28.76 -13.44 14.43
CA GLY A 239 -29.96 -13.36 13.59
C GLY A 239 -29.73 -12.86 12.16
N THR A 240 -28.48 -12.52 11.80
CA THR A 240 -28.12 -12.21 10.41
C THR A 240 -28.35 -13.44 9.52
N ARG A 241 -28.89 -13.23 8.32
CA ARG A 241 -29.07 -14.34 7.36
C ARG A 241 -27.70 -14.84 6.89
N PRO A 242 -27.49 -16.17 6.79
CA PRO A 242 -26.31 -16.71 6.13
C PRO A 242 -26.21 -16.21 4.68
N GLY A 243 -24.99 -15.94 4.23
CA GLY A 243 -24.74 -15.41 2.90
C GLY A 243 -23.45 -14.60 2.81
N THR A 244 -23.21 -14.03 1.63
CA THR A 244 -22.06 -13.17 1.37
C THR A 244 -22.49 -11.71 1.36
N TYR A 245 -21.73 -10.87 2.05
CA TYR A 245 -22.01 -9.45 2.23
C TYR A 245 -20.85 -8.62 1.72
N ASP A 246 -21.11 -7.79 0.72
CA ASP A 246 -20.12 -6.87 0.17
C ASP A 246 -20.12 -5.55 0.94
N ILE A 247 -18.93 -5.15 1.38
CA ILE A 247 -18.67 -3.96 2.18
C ILE A 247 -17.73 -3.05 1.38
N PRO A 248 -18.25 -2.01 0.72
CA PRO A 248 -17.42 -0.99 0.10
C PRO A 248 -16.67 -0.18 1.16
N VAL A 249 -15.34 -0.16 1.08
CA VAL A 249 -14.44 0.64 1.89
C VAL A 249 -13.80 1.70 1.00
N THR A 250 -13.88 2.97 1.39
CA THR A 250 -13.38 4.10 0.61
C THR A 250 -12.43 4.93 1.46
N PHE A 251 -11.27 5.27 0.91
CA PHE A 251 -10.40 6.31 1.47
C PHE A 251 -10.60 7.58 0.66
N ALA A 252 -11.22 8.58 1.27
CA ALA A 252 -11.50 9.87 0.65
C ALA A 252 -10.47 10.90 1.12
N THR A 253 -9.77 11.54 0.20
CA THR A 253 -8.78 12.57 0.51
C THR A 253 -9.41 13.94 0.35
N SER A 254 -9.02 14.86 1.24
CA SER A 254 -9.22 16.29 0.98
C SER A 254 -8.06 16.72 0.09
N GLY A 255 -8.26 16.74 -1.22
CA GLY A 255 -7.20 17.11 -2.16
C GLY A 255 -6.76 18.57 -1.98
N ALA A 256 -5.47 18.84 -2.15
CA ALA A 256 -4.92 20.21 -2.23
C ALA A 256 -5.42 20.98 -3.46
N SER A 257 -5.97 20.29 -4.46
CA SER A 257 -6.48 20.85 -5.73
C SER A 257 -8.00 21.08 -5.77
N GLY A 258 -8.71 20.89 -4.65
CA GLY A 258 -10.17 20.97 -4.62
C GLY A 258 -10.90 19.80 -5.34
N ALA A 259 -10.18 18.87 -5.95
CA ALA A 259 -10.75 17.63 -6.48
C ALA A 259 -10.95 16.61 -5.35
N SER A 260 -12.18 16.15 -5.16
CA SER A 260 -12.48 15.01 -4.28
C SER A 260 -12.00 13.72 -4.94
N GLY A 261 -10.80 13.28 -4.59
CA GLY A 261 -10.27 11.97 -4.96
C GLY A 261 -10.62 10.94 -3.90
N GLY A 262 -11.07 9.76 -4.32
CA GLY A 262 -11.27 8.64 -3.42
C GLY A 262 -11.02 7.31 -4.12
N GLU A 263 -10.38 6.38 -3.41
CA GLU A 263 -10.25 5.01 -3.89
C GLU A 263 -11.16 4.09 -3.06
N THR A 264 -11.94 3.26 -3.75
CA THR A 264 -12.86 2.29 -3.15
C THR A 264 -12.37 0.87 -3.40
N ARG A 265 -12.45 0.03 -2.37
CA ARG A 265 -12.22 -1.42 -2.41
C ARG A 265 -13.40 -2.14 -1.77
N THR A 266 -13.78 -3.28 -2.33
CA THR A 266 -14.86 -4.10 -1.78
C THR A 266 -14.27 -5.23 -0.94
N LEU A 267 -14.79 -5.38 0.27
CA LEU A 267 -14.55 -6.53 1.15
C LEU A 267 -15.78 -7.44 1.13
N SER A 268 -15.61 -8.71 0.79
CA SER A 268 -16.69 -9.71 0.80
C SER A 268 -16.59 -10.57 2.06
N VAL A 269 -17.65 -10.56 2.86
CA VAL A 269 -17.73 -11.32 4.11
C VAL A 269 -18.76 -12.41 3.99
N ARG A 270 -18.33 -13.66 4.12
CA ARG A 270 -19.22 -14.82 4.16
C ARG A 270 -19.64 -15.07 5.62
N ALA A 271 -20.91 -14.76 5.90
CA ALA A 271 -21.56 -15.03 7.17
C ALA A 271 -22.05 -16.47 7.22
N PHE A 272 -21.57 -17.23 8.19
CA PHE A 272 -21.96 -18.63 8.39
C PHE A 272 -22.55 -18.87 9.79
N PRO A 273 -23.50 -19.81 9.95
CA PRO A 273 -24.07 -20.13 11.25
C PRO A 273 -23.00 -20.60 12.24
N ARG A 274 -23.23 -20.39 13.54
CA ARG A 274 -22.38 -21.00 14.57
C ARG A 274 -22.40 -22.51 14.40
N THR A 275 -21.23 -23.13 14.30
CA THR A 275 -21.08 -24.60 14.32
C THR A 275 -20.98 -25.14 15.74
N ALA A 276 -21.00 -24.27 16.74
CA ALA A 276 -21.07 -24.60 18.16
C ALA A 276 -22.42 -24.14 18.74
N GLY A 277 -23.01 -24.95 19.61
CA GLY A 277 -24.31 -24.68 20.20
C GLY A 277 -25.00 -25.95 20.68
N PRO A 278 -26.22 -25.83 21.23
CA PRO A 278 -27.04 -26.99 21.55
C PRO A 278 -27.23 -27.83 20.29
N ASP A 279 -27.12 -29.15 20.45
CA ASP A 279 -27.44 -30.11 19.41
C ASP A 279 -28.89 -29.93 18.96
N LEU A 280 -29.08 -29.29 17.80
CA LEU A 280 -30.41 -28.97 17.25
C LEU A 280 -31.21 -30.22 16.88
N ALA A 281 -30.52 -31.34 16.66
CA ALA A 281 -31.18 -32.61 16.38
C ALA A 281 -31.72 -33.23 17.67
N ARG A 282 -31.15 -32.91 18.84
CA ARG A 282 -31.46 -33.56 20.11
C ARG A 282 -32.95 -33.51 20.47
N GLY A 283 -33.56 -34.68 20.60
CA GLY A 283 -34.99 -34.82 20.92
C GLY A 283 -35.95 -34.39 19.81
N ALA A 284 -35.46 -34.10 18.60
CA ALA A 284 -36.31 -33.81 17.46
C ALA A 284 -37.11 -35.05 17.02
N LYS A 285 -38.26 -34.84 16.39
CA LYS A 285 -39.06 -35.94 15.82
C LYS A 285 -38.31 -36.54 14.63
N THR A 286 -38.09 -37.86 14.66
CA THR A 286 -37.42 -38.58 13.58
C THR A 286 -38.37 -39.52 12.85
N SER A 287 -38.05 -39.77 11.57
CA SER A 287 -38.68 -40.78 10.74
C SER A 287 -37.61 -41.38 9.83
N SER A 288 -37.72 -42.66 9.52
CA SER A 288 -36.80 -43.38 8.64
C SER A 288 -37.58 -44.13 7.57
N SER A 289 -36.98 -44.26 6.39
CA SER A 289 -37.50 -45.08 5.29
C SER A 289 -37.17 -46.57 5.45
N GLY A 290 -36.29 -46.93 6.38
CA GLY A 290 -35.87 -48.30 6.67
C GLY A 290 -34.86 -48.33 7.81
N ASP A 291 -35.05 -49.24 8.75
CA ASP A 291 -34.13 -49.46 9.87
C ASP A 291 -33.58 -50.89 9.75
N GLU A 292 -32.26 -51.08 9.91
CA GLU A 292 -31.55 -52.36 9.80
C GLU A 292 -32.24 -53.42 10.69
N THR A 293 -32.53 -53.03 11.94
CA THR A 293 -33.32 -53.79 12.90
C THR A 293 -34.05 -52.83 13.83
N LYS A 294 -34.99 -53.37 14.62
CA LYS A 294 -35.67 -52.62 15.71
C LYS A 294 -34.71 -52.10 16.80
N ASP A 295 -33.49 -52.63 16.87
CA ASP A 295 -32.50 -52.27 17.88
C ASP A 295 -31.67 -51.04 17.46
N PHE A 296 -31.80 -50.58 16.20
CA PHE A 296 -31.14 -49.39 15.65
C PHE A 296 -32.13 -48.36 15.08
N PRO A 297 -33.10 -47.88 15.87
CA PRO A 297 -34.19 -47.04 15.38
C PRO A 297 -33.74 -45.63 14.98
N ALA A 298 -34.51 -44.96 14.12
CA ALA A 298 -34.28 -43.55 13.74
C ALA A 298 -34.19 -42.58 14.94
N SER A 299 -34.85 -42.88 16.06
CA SER A 299 -34.78 -42.06 17.29
C SER A 299 -33.40 -42.08 17.95
N ALA A 300 -32.59 -43.11 17.72
CA ALA A 300 -31.23 -43.20 18.26
C ALA A 300 -30.26 -42.19 17.60
N ALA A 301 -30.60 -41.62 16.44
CA ALA A 301 -29.78 -40.58 15.81
C ALA A 301 -29.79 -39.25 16.58
N VAL A 302 -30.74 -39.07 17.50
CA VAL A 302 -31.04 -37.77 18.15
C VAL A 302 -31.23 -37.86 19.66
N ASP A 303 -30.98 -39.02 20.28
CA ASP A 303 -31.20 -39.23 21.72
C ASP A 303 -30.05 -38.68 22.60
N GLY A 304 -28.89 -38.42 21.99
CA GLY A 304 -27.70 -37.91 22.68
C GLY A 304 -26.93 -38.97 23.46
N ASP A 305 -27.24 -40.26 23.30
CA ASP A 305 -26.47 -41.36 23.88
C ASP A 305 -25.43 -41.87 22.86
N PRO A 306 -24.12 -41.72 23.12
CA PRO A 306 -23.08 -42.19 22.19
C PRO A 306 -23.02 -43.72 22.05
N LYS A 307 -23.79 -44.48 22.85
CA LYS A 307 -23.86 -45.95 22.77
C LYS A 307 -24.98 -46.46 21.88
N THR A 308 -25.92 -45.61 21.49
CA THR A 308 -27.00 -45.94 20.56
C THR A 308 -26.63 -45.44 19.16
N ARG A 309 -27.20 -46.07 18.13
CA ARG A 309 -27.02 -45.65 16.74
C ARG A 309 -28.27 -45.95 15.94
N TRP A 310 -28.55 -45.11 14.96
CA TRP A 310 -29.43 -45.48 13.84
C TRP A 310 -28.62 -46.24 12.78
N SER A 311 -29.24 -47.22 12.15
CA SER A 311 -28.67 -47.98 11.03
C SER A 311 -29.78 -48.31 10.05
N SER A 312 -29.52 -48.17 8.75
CA SER A 312 -30.47 -48.45 7.67
C SER A 312 -30.16 -49.76 6.96
#